data_AF-A0A537CE07-F1
#
_entry.id   AF-A0A537CE07-F1
#
_cell.length_a   1.000
_cell.length_b   1.000
_cell.length_c   1.000
_cell.angle_alpha   90.00
_cell.angle_beta   90.00
_cell.angle_gamma   90.00
#
_symmetry.space_group_name_H-M   'P 1'
#
loop_
_entity.id
_entity.type
_entity.pdbx_description
1 polymer ?
#
loop_
_entity_poly.entity_id
_entity_poly.type
_entity_poly.pdbx_seq_one_letter_code
_entity_poly.pdbx_strand_id
1 'polypeptide(L)' 'MRSLALAAAAIAAASAAQAQTYPAKPVRLIVPYPAGGATDFFARAVFTKMSESLGQQVVVENRPGAGT' A
#
# COMPACT_ATOMS: atom_id res chain seq x y z
N MET A 1 -1.22 -21.90 -41.21
CA MET A 1 -2.34 -21.61 -40.29
C MET A 1 -2.03 -21.96 -38.83
N ARG A 2 -1.46 -23.13 -38.49
CA ARG A 2 -1.08 -23.50 -37.09
C ARG A 2 -0.17 -22.49 -36.38
N SER A 3 0.84 -21.96 -37.08
CA SER A 3 1.78 -20.97 -36.55
C SER A 3 1.12 -19.64 -36.18
N LEU A 4 0.11 -19.21 -36.94
CA LEU A 4 -0.64 -17.99 -36.68
C LEU A 4 -1.53 -18.12 -35.42
N ALA A 5 -2.09 -19.31 -35.21
CA ALA A 5 -2.90 -19.61 -34.02
C ALA A 5 -2.07 -19.62 -32.73
N LEU A 6 -0.83 -20.16 -32.77
CA LEU A 6 0.08 -20.09 -31.62
C LEU A 6 0.50 -18.65 -31.28
N ALA A 7 0.78 -17.83 -32.29
CA ALA A 7 1.17 -16.43 -32.08
C ALA A 7 0.03 -15.62 -31.43
N ALA A 8 -1.21 -15.83 -31.88
CA ALA A 8 -2.38 -15.17 -31.29
C ALA A 8 -2.62 -15.58 -29.82
N ALA A 9 -2.42 -16.86 -29.49
CA ALA A 9 -2.55 -17.35 -28.12
C ALA A 9 -1.49 -16.76 -27.18
N ALA A 10 -0.25 -16.59 -27.66
CA ALA A 10 0.83 -15.98 -26.87
C ALA A 10 0.56 -14.49 -26.55
N ILE A 11 -0.02 -13.75 -27.49
CA ILE A 11 -0.39 -12.33 -27.31
C ILE A 11 -1.56 -12.20 -26.32
N ALA A 12 -2.55 -13.09 -26.40
CA ALA A 12 -3.68 -13.09 -25.47
C ALA A 12 -3.27 -13.49 -24.04
N ALA A 13 -2.23 -14.31 -23.87
CA ALA A 13 -1.70 -14.63 -22.54
C ALA A 13 -0.91 -13.46 -21.92
N ALA A 14 -0.31 -12.60 -22.74
CA ALA A 14 0.45 -11.44 -22.27
C ALA A 14 -0.44 -10.29 -21.72
N SER A 15 -1.74 -10.27 -22.03
CA SER A 15 -2.66 -9.25 -21.51
C SER A 15 -3.16 -9.52 -20.09
N ALA A 16 -2.78 -10.65 -19.48
CA ALA A 16 -3.17 -11.01 -18.11
C ALA A 16 -2.34 -10.30 -17.02
N ALA A 17 -2.01 -9.02 -17.21
CA ALA A 17 -1.44 -8.20 -16.15
C ALA A 17 -2.53 -7.88 -15.11
N GLN A 18 -2.55 -8.62 -14.00
CA GLN A 18 -3.45 -8.37 -12.88
C GLN A 18 -2.96 -7.14 -12.10
N ALA A 19 -3.52 -5.97 -12.40
CA ALA A 19 -3.31 -4.78 -11.58
C ALA A 19 -3.92 -5.02 -10.20
N GLN A 20 -3.11 -4.93 -9.15
CA GLN A 20 -3.59 -5.09 -7.78
C GLN A 20 -4.31 -3.80 -7.35
N THR A 21 -5.50 -3.94 -6.76
CA THR A 21 -6.19 -2.81 -6.12
C THR A 21 -5.38 -2.38 -4.90
N TYR A 22 -4.93 -1.13 -4.89
CA TYR A 22 -4.26 -0.57 -3.72
C TYR A 22 -5.28 -0.26 -2.61
N PRO A 23 -4.98 -0.58 -1.34
CA PRO A 23 -3.81 -1.29 -0.83
C PRO A 23 -4.05 -2.80 -0.82
N ALA A 24 -3.08 -3.57 -1.30
CA ALA A 24 -3.14 -5.03 -1.25
C ALA A 24 -2.59 -5.62 0.07
N LYS A 25 -2.03 -4.78 0.95
CA LYS A 25 -1.41 -5.14 2.23
C LYS A 25 -1.47 -3.97 3.22
N PRO A 26 -1.28 -4.23 4.52
CA PRO A 26 -1.19 -3.17 5.52
C PRO A 26 -0.18 -2.09 5.14
N VAL A 27 -0.56 -0.82 5.36
CA VAL A 27 0.26 0.35 5.06
C VAL A 27 1.03 0.75 6.32
N ARG A 28 2.33 0.98 6.22
CA ARG A 28 3.16 1.48 7.33
C ARG A 28 3.26 2.99 7.24
N LEU A 29 2.76 3.69 8.25
CA LEU A 29 2.93 5.12 8.42
C LEU A 29 4.16 5.39 9.27
N ILE A 30 5.19 5.96 8.66
CA ILE A 30 6.41 6.33 9.38
C ILE A 30 6.21 7.71 10.01
N VAL A 31 6.30 7.77 11.33
CA VAL A 31 6.25 9.03 12.09
C VAL A 31 7.68 9.34 12.56
N PRO A 32 8.32 10.42 12.09
CA PRO A 32 9.70 10.76 12.45
C PRO A 32 9.82 11.38 13.85
N TYR A 33 8.84 11.15 14.72
CA TYR A 33 8.77 11.67 16.08
C TYR A 33 8.64 10.53 17.08
N PRO A 34 9.03 10.74 18.35
CA PRO A 34 8.79 9.79 19.43
C PRO A 34 7.30 9.40 19.54
N ALA A 35 7.05 8.17 19.98
CA ALA A 35 5.70 7.72 20.29
C ALA A 35 5.10 8.57 21.43
N GLY A 36 3.81 8.85 21.38
CA GLY A 36 3.11 9.64 22.39
C GLY A 36 3.25 11.16 22.28
N GLY A 37 4.00 11.69 21.29
CA GLY A 37 4.00 13.12 20.96
C GLY A 37 2.73 13.57 20.25
N ALA A 38 2.54 14.89 20.10
CA ALA A 38 1.38 15.45 19.39
C ALA A 38 1.23 14.89 17.96
N THR A 39 2.34 14.70 17.25
CA THR A 39 2.35 14.12 15.90
C THR A 39 1.90 12.65 15.88
N ASP A 40 2.31 11.85 16.88
CA ASP A 40 1.87 10.45 16.99
C ASP A 40 0.38 10.34 17.34
N PHE A 41 -0.11 11.21 18.23
CA PHE A 41 -1.53 11.27 18.57
C PHE A 41 -2.39 11.65 17.35
N PHE A 42 -2.00 12.72 16.64
CA PHE A 42 -2.67 13.14 15.42
C PHE A 42 -2.64 12.04 14.35
N ALA A 43 -1.47 11.41 14.16
CA ALA A 43 -1.32 10.30 13.23
C ALA A 43 -2.27 9.15 13.57
N ARG A 44 -2.34 8.73 14.84
CA ARG A 44 -3.27 7.66 15.25
C ARG A 44 -4.73 8.04 15.01
N ALA A 45 -5.13 9.27 15.31
CA ALA A 45 -6.51 9.73 15.11
C ALA A 45 -6.91 9.73 13.63
N VAL A 46 -6.09 10.35 12.77
CA VAL A 46 -6.38 10.49 11.33
C VAL A 46 -6.29 9.15 10.60
N PHE A 47 -5.23 8.40 10.86
CA PHE A 47 -4.95 7.19 10.09
C PHE A 47 -5.78 5.99 10.55
N THR A 48 -6.41 6.03 11.73
CA THR A 48 -7.47 5.08 12.10
C THR A 48 -8.67 5.22 11.18
N LYS A 49 -9.12 6.45 10.89
CA LYS A 49 -10.21 6.69 9.93
C LYS A 49 -9.83 6.36 8.50
N MET A 50 -8.57 6.62 8.14
CA MET A 50 -8.03 6.17 6.87
C MET A 50 -8.07 4.64 6.74
N SER A 51 -7.73 3.91 7.80
CA SER A 51 -7.80 2.45 7.81
C SER A 51 -9.23 1.93 7.58
N GLU A 52 -10.23 2.56 8.21
CA GLU A 52 -11.65 2.27 7.97
C GLU A 52 -12.04 2.51 6.50
N SER A 53 -11.62 3.63 5.90
CA SER A 53 -11.95 3.98 4.52
C SER A 53 -11.25 3.13 3.47
N LEU A 54 -10.00 2.69 3.71
CA LEU A 54 -9.24 1.89 2.75
C LEU A 54 -9.49 0.38 2.92
N GLY A 55 -10.19 -0.05 3.98
CA GLY A 55 -10.42 -1.47 4.28
C GLY A 55 -9.13 -2.24 4.58
N GLN A 56 -8.04 -1.53 4.86
CA GLN A 56 -6.71 -2.08 5.10
C GLN A 56 -6.10 -1.42 6.32
N GLN A 57 -5.35 -2.20 7.09
CA GLN A 57 -4.73 -1.72 8.32
C GLN A 57 -3.65 -0.68 8.02
N VAL A 58 -3.68 0.43 8.76
CA VAL A 58 -2.58 1.41 8.78
C VAL A 58 -1.82 1.26 10.09
N VAL A 59 -0.54 0.91 10.00
CA VAL A 59 0.34 0.65 11.15
C VAL A 59 1.25 1.85 11.34
N VAL A 60 1.13 2.52 12.49
CA VAL A 60 1.99 3.65 12.87
C VAL A 60 3.32 3.13 13.40
N GLU A 61 4.41 3.54 12.77
CA GLU A 61 5.78 3.17 13.15
C GLU A 61 6.59 4.43 13.42
N ASN A 62 6.89 4.66 14.70
CA ASN A 62 7.70 5.78 15.13
C ASN A 62 9.18 5.47 14.85
N ARG A 63 9.81 6.25 13.96
CA ARG A 63 11.24 6.18 13.64
C ARG A 63 11.89 7.53 13.92
N PRO A 64 12.16 7.86 15.20
CA PRO A 64 12.82 9.11 15.53
C PRO A 64 14.25 9.12 14.97
N GLY A 65 14.64 10.18 14.27
CA GLY A 65 15.98 10.33 13.69
C GLY A 65 16.26 11.77 13.26
N ALA A 66 17.48 12.25 13.54
CA ALA A 66 17.98 13.60 13.24
C ALA A 66 17.24 14.79 13.91
N GLY A 67 16.65 14.57 15.09
CA GLY A 67 16.62 15.58 16.15
C GLY A 67 15.69 16.79 15.99
N THR A 68 14.40 16.57 15.73
CA THR A 68 13.27 17.38 16.23
C THR A 68 11.99 16.55 16.15
#